data_AF-A0A9D4WME2-F1
#
_entry.id   AF-A0A9D4WME2-F1
#
_cell.length_a   1.000
_cell.length_b   1.000
_cell.length_c   1.000
_cell.angle_alpha   90.00
_cell.angle_beta   90.00
_cell.angle_gamma   90.00
#
_symmetry.space_group_name_H-M   'P 1'
#
loop_
_entity.id
_entity.type
_entity.pdbx_description
1 polymer ?
#
loop_
_entity_poly.entity_id
_entity_poly.type
_entity_poly.pdbx_seq_one_letter_code
_entity_poly.pdbx_strand_id
1 'polypeptide(L)'
;MGSSKTSSDVSDSSSSQTEIENHVSASPYAEGEKVLAFHTTCLYEAKVKQIEYKHKQWRFFLHYLGWKKSWDEWVVIDRLMKHTEENMRVKLSIDAEFGNEKNARKPRASSKASNVARGRKRKNDSLVKEKTVVLPDKLVNFQIPPTLRKQLVDDFEFITHLGKLVKLPRTPNVNDIFKTYFDYRLKKSGPIADSVEEIMKGLCCYFDKALPVMLLYNNERQQYQEACPNDIVPSAIYGAEHLLRLFGMLISPSQTR
;
A
#
# COMPACT_ATOMS: atom_id res chain seq x y z
N MET A 1 37.95 54.66 31.13
CA MET A 1 36.91 53.83 31.78
C MET A 1 36.07 53.19 30.68
N GLY A 2 35.98 51.85 30.65
CA GLY A 2 35.12 50.99 29.80
C GLY A 2 35.53 50.92 28.31
N SER A 3 36.11 49.86 27.73
CA SER A 3 35.87 48.40 27.65
C SER A 3 35.00 47.96 26.45
N SER A 4 35.54 46.99 25.67
CA SER A 4 34.87 46.01 24.76
C SER A 4 34.56 46.45 23.32
N LYS A 5 34.52 45.62 22.27
CA LYS A 5 35.17 44.36 21.79
C LYS A 5 34.56 44.07 20.38
N THR A 6 35.38 43.69 19.40
CA THR A 6 35.20 42.69 18.29
C THR A 6 33.91 42.53 17.44
N SER A 7 34.11 42.32 16.11
CA SER A 7 33.42 41.41 15.12
C SER A 7 33.19 42.14 13.78
N SER A 8 33.83 41.79 12.64
CA SER A 8 33.67 40.67 11.69
C SER A 8 32.38 40.74 10.84
N ASP A 9 32.49 41.29 9.63
CA ASP A 9 31.44 41.25 8.59
C ASP A 9 31.88 40.37 7.42
N VAL A 10 31.11 39.32 7.13
CA VAL A 10 31.20 38.53 5.89
C VAL A 10 29.78 38.19 5.41
N SER A 11 29.57 38.47 4.12
CA SER A 11 28.65 37.85 3.15
C SER A 11 27.13 37.97 3.31
N ASP A 12 26.48 38.52 2.27
CA ASP A 12 25.30 37.87 1.68
C ASP A 12 25.14 38.25 0.19
N SER A 13 25.28 37.27 -0.70
CA SER A 13 24.97 37.36 -2.13
C SER A 13 23.68 36.57 -2.38
N SER A 14 22.54 37.24 -2.25
CA SER A 14 21.23 36.69 -2.59
C SER A 14 20.93 36.94 -4.07
N SER A 15 21.24 35.94 -4.92
CA SER A 15 20.78 35.86 -6.31
C SER A 15 20.67 34.39 -6.72
N SER A 16 19.69 33.69 -6.18
CA SER A 16 19.34 32.32 -6.62
C SER A 16 17.88 31.94 -6.36
N GLN A 17 16.97 32.92 -6.24
CA GLN A 17 15.54 32.66 -5.98
C GLN A 17 14.70 32.36 -7.23
N THR A 18 15.28 32.36 -8.44
CA THR A 18 14.52 32.23 -9.69
C THR A 18 14.73 30.94 -10.48
N GLU A 19 15.51 29.98 -9.98
CA GLU A 19 15.85 28.76 -10.75
C GLU A 19 15.21 27.44 -10.23
N ILE A 20 14.48 27.46 -9.11
CA ILE A 20 13.93 26.23 -8.50
C ILE A 20 12.49 25.91 -8.97
N GLU A 21 11.78 26.83 -9.63
CA GLU A 21 10.35 26.65 -9.95
C GLU A 21 10.04 25.92 -11.26
N ASN A 22 11.03 25.53 -12.08
CA ASN A 22 10.77 25.06 -13.45
C ASN A 22 10.93 23.56 -13.72
N HIS A 23 10.93 22.68 -12.71
CA HIS A 23 11.11 21.23 -12.93
C HIS A 23 9.94 20.31 -12.54
N VAL A 24 8.71 20.84 -12.39
CA VAL A 24 7.49 20.03 -12.21
C VAL A 24 6.41 20.48 -13.20
N SER A 25 6.32 19.88 -14.38
CA SER A 25 5.34 20.41 -15.36
C SER A 25 4.85 19.44 -16.43
N ALA A 26 4.75 18.13 -16.14
CA ALA A 26 3.87 17.27 -16.93
C ALA A 26 3.23 16.19 -16.04
N SER A 27 1.88 16.16 -16.04
CA SER A 27 1.13 15.07 -15.42
C SER A 27 1.46 13.74 -16.14
N PRO A 28 1.72 12.65 -15.40
CA PRO A 28 2.00 11.32 -15.98
C PRO A 28 0.84 10.72 -16.79
N TYR A 29 -0.38 11.20 -16.58
CA TYR A 29 -1.61 10.80 -17.27
C TYR A 29 -2.40 12.03 -17.73
N ALA A 30 -3.26 11.87 -18.72
CA ALA A 30 -4.15 12.92 -19.23
C ALA A 30 -5.61 12.73 -18.78
N GLU A 31 -6.38 13.82 -18.69
CA GLU A 31 -7.82 13.73 -18.49
C GLU A 31 -8.47 12.98 -19.65
N GLY A 32 -9.35 12.04 -19.32
CA GLY A 32 -9.97 11.13 -20.26
C GLY A 32 -9.11 9.93 -20.67
N GLU A 33 -7.85 9.83 -20.22
CA GLU A 33 -6.99 8.69 -20.51
C GLU A 33 -7.55 7.40 -19.87
N LYS A 34 -7.49 6.30 -20.62
CA LYS A 34 -7.84 4.98 -20.13
C LYS A 34 -6.62 4.38 -19.43
N VAL A 35 -6.81 3.97 -18.19
CA VAL A 35 -5.76 3.43 -17.32
C VAL A 35 -6.22 2.13 -16.69
N LEU A 36 -5.26 1.36 -16.16
CA LEU A 36 -5.53 0.24 -15.28
C LEU A 36 -5.31 0.71 -13.85
N ALA A 37 -6.31 0.56 -13.00
CA ALA A 37 -6.30 1.04 -11.63
C ALA A 37 -6.46 -0.12 -10.66
N PHE A 38 -5.60 -0.17 -9.64
CA PHE A 38 -5.75 -1.12 -8.55
C PHE A 38 -6.94 -0.72 -7.68
N HIS A 39 -7.90 -1.64 -7.56
CA HIS A 39 -8.93 -1.58 -6.53
C HIS A 39 -8.88 -2.87 -5.72
N THR A 40 -8.54 -2.75 -4.43
CA THR A 40 -8.19 -3.88 -3.56
C THR A 40 -7.02 -4.69 -4.13
N THR A 41 -7.27 -5.86 -4.72
CA THR A 41 -6.24 -6.78 -5.23
C THR A 41 -6.31 -6.99 -6.75
N CYS A 42 -7.30 -6.41 -7.42
CA CYS A 42 -7.50 -6.59 -8.85
C CYS A 42 -7.24 -5.28 -9.60
N LEU A 43 -6.78 -5.42 -10.83
CA LEU A 43 -6.66 -4.31 -11.77
C LEU A 43 -7.98 -4.17 -12.53
N TYR A 44 -8.56 -2.99 -12.47
CA TYR A 44 -9.77 -2.64 -13.22
C TYR A 44 -9.44 -1.59 -14.25
N GLU A 45 -10.13 -1.65 -15.39
CA GLU A 45 -10.06 -0.57 -16.36
C GLU A 45 -10.80 0.64 -15.80
N ALA A 46 -10.15 1.80 -15.83
CA ALA A 46 -10.71 3.06 -15.36
C ALA A 46 -10.40 4.19 -16.36
N LYS A 47 -11.12 5.29 -16.20
CA LYS A 47 -10.88 6.53 -16.95
C LYS A 47 -10.52 7.65 -15.98
N VAL A 48 -9.43 8.36 -16.27
CA VAL A 48 -9.06 9.57 -15.53
C VAL A 48 -10.09 10.65 -15.84
N LYS A 49 -10.75 11.19 -14.81
CA LYS A 49 -11.74 12.26 -14.95
C LYS A 49 -11.15 13.62 -14.61
N GLN A 50 -10.32 13.69 -13.58
CA GLN A 50 -9.69 14.92 -13.12
C GLN A 50 -8.28 14.63 -12.65
N ILE A 51 -7.43 15.65 -12.74
CA ILE A 51 -6.03 15.60 -12.31
C ILE A 51 -5.76 16.76 -11.38
N GLU A 52 -5.10 16.49 -10.27
CA GLU A 52 -4.75 17.48 -9.27
C GLU A 52 -3.31 17.28 -8.79
N TYR A 53 -2.56 18.37 -8.61
CA TYR A 53 -1.26 18.36 -7.95
C TYR A 53 -1.35 19.09 -6.61
N LYS A 54 -1.25 18.36 -5.50
CA LYS A 54 -1.32 18.90 -4.13
C LYS A 54 -0.28 18.22 -3.25
N HIS A 55 0.27 18.96 -2.29
CA HIS A 55 1.28 18.45 -1.33
C HIS A 55 2.46 17.74 -2.02
N LYS A 56 2.94 18.29 -3.13
CA LYS A 56 4.02 17.72 -3.97
C LYS A 56 3.70 16.33 -4.57
N GLN A 57 2.43 15.94 -4.69
CA GLN A 57 2.00 14.65 -5.24
C GLN A 57 0.85 14.80 -6.25
N TRP A 58 0.88 14.01 -7.32
CA TRP A 58 -0.22 13.90 -8.29
C TRP A 58 -1.34 12.99 -7.77
N ARG A 59 -2.57 13.46 -7.92
CA ARG A 59 -3.81 12.74 -7.63
C ARG A 59 -4.70 12.73 -8.86
N PHE A 60 -5.41 11.63 -9.04
CA PHE A 60 -6.25 11.36 -10.20
C PHE A 60 -7.62 10.91 -9.72
N PHE A 61 -8.67 11.61 -10.16
CA PHE A 61 -10.04 11.18 -9.90
C PHE A 61 -10.44 10.18 -10.96
N LEU A 62 -10.77 8.96 -10.56
CA LEU A 62 -11.04 7.87 -11.47
C LEU A 62 -12.53 7.51 -11.53
N HIS A 63 -12.93 7.03 -12.70
CA HIS A 63 -14.18 6.30 -12.87
C HIS A 63 -13.87 4.91 -13.40
N TYR A 64 -14.25 3.87 -12.63
CA TYR A 64 -14.09 2.48 -13.04
C TYR A 64 -15.11 2.10 -14.11
N LEU A 65 -14.65 1.49 -15.20
CA LEU A 65 -15.51 1.15 -16.32
C LEU A 65 -16.52 0.06 -15.93
N GLY A 66 -17.81 0.37 -16.11
CA GLY A 66 -18.91 -0.54 -15.76
C GLY A 66 -19.35 -0.48 -14.29
N TRP A 67 -18.77 0.41 -13.48
CA TRP A 67 -19.12 0.59 -12.07
C TRP A 67 -20.04 1.79 -11.88
N LYS A 68 -20.75 1.86 -10.75
CA LYS A 68 -21.58 3.02 -10.40
C LYS A 68 -20.69 4.21 -10.02
N LYS A 69 -21.12 5.44 -10.31
CA LYS A 69 -20.41 6.69 -9.96
C LYS A 69 -20.10 6.85 -8.47
N SER A 70 -20.85 6.18 -7.60
CA SER A 70 -20.60 6.16 -6.15
C SER A 70 -19.26 5.52 -5.77
N TRP A 71 -18.61 4.83 -6.71
CA TRP A 71 -17.28 4.23 -6.55
C TRP A 71 -16.16 5.06 -7.17
N ASP A 72 -16.46 6.24 -7.70
CA ASP A 72 -15.44 7.15 -8.21
C ASP A 72 -14.61 7.66 -7.02
N GLU A 73 -13.29 7.64 -7.15
CA GLU A 73 -12.37 7.96 -6.05
C GLU A 73 -11.14 8.71 -6.55
N TRP A 74 -10.52 9.48 -5.64
CA TRP A 74 -9.20 10.05 -5.85
C TRP A 74 -8.12 9.03 -5.50
N VAL A 75 -7.22 8.76 -6.44
CA VAL A 75 -6.07 7.88 -6.23
C VAL A 75 -4.75 8.60 -6.52
N VAL A 76 -3.66 8.05 -5.99
CA VAL A 76 -2.29 8.49 -6.30
C VAL A 76 -1.70 7.68 -7.45
N ILE A 77 -0.59 8.15 -8.02
CA ILE A 77 0.08 7.54 -9.18
C ILE A 77 0.40 6.04 -8.98
N ASP A 78 0.75 5.61 -7.77
CA ASP A 78 1.14 4.23 -7.47
C ASP A 78 0.02 3.21 -7.68
N ARG A 79 -1.25 3.66 -7.66
CA ARG A 79 -2.42 2.82 -7.94
C ARG A 79 -2.74 2.71 -9.42
N LEU A 80 -2.00 3.39 -10.29
CA LEU A 80 -2.27 3.48 -11.72
C LEU A 80 -1.16 2.83 -12.55
N MET A 81 -1.60 2.11 -13.57
CA MET A 81 -0.76 1.60 -14.64
C MET A 81 -1.28 2.10 -15.99
N LYS A 82 -0.36 2.39 -16.91
CA LYS A 82 -0.73 2.70 -18.29
C LYS A 82 -1.47 1.51 -18.92
N HIS A 83 -2.41 1.79 -19.79
CA HIS A 83 -3.14 0.77 -20.53
C HIS A 83 -2.28 0.23 -21.71
N THR A 84 -1.20 -0.47 -21.39
CA THR A 84 -0.29 -1.14 -22.34
C THR A 84 -0.57 -2.64 -22.39
N GLU A 85 -0.11 -3.31 -23.45
CA GLU A 85 -0.28 -4.77 -23.60
C GLU A 85 0.40 -5.55 -22.46
N GLU A 86 1.56 -5.09 -22.00
CA GLU A 86 2.27 -5.68 -20.86
C GLU A 86 1.45 -5.59 -19.57
N ASN A 87 0.92 -4.42 -19.25
CA ASN A 87 0.10 -4.22 -18.03
C ASN A 87 -1.24 -4.96 -18.12
N MET A 88 -1.77 -5.16 -19.33
CA MET A 88 -2.93 -6.03 -19.56
C MET A 88 -2.62 -7.50 -19.26
N ARG A 89 -1.41 -7.99 -19.57
CA ARG A 89 -0.98 -9.34 -19.17
C ARG A 89 -0.86 -9.44 -17.65
N VAL A 90 -0.34 -8.42 -16.99
CA VAL A 90 -0.29 -8.35 -15.52
C VAL A 90 -1.71 -8.45 -14.93
N LYS A 91 -2.67 -7.69 -15.47
CA LYS A 91 -4.08 -7.81 -15.07
C LYS A 91 -4.61 -9.24 -15.24
N LEU A 92 -4.36 -9.88 -16.39
CA LEU A 92 -4.83 -11.24 -16.65
C LEU A 92 -4.22 -12.27 -15.69
N SER A 93 -2.92 -12.16 -15.40
CA SER A 93 -2.25 -13.03 -14.42
C SER A 93 -2.85 -12.86 -13.02
N ILE A 94 -3.08 -11.61 -12.60
CA ILE A 94 -3.74 -11.31 -11.31
C ILE A 94 -5.17 -11.88 -11.30
N ASP A 95 -5.97 -11.64 -12.35
CA ASP A 95 -7.33 -12.16 -12.43
C ASP A 95 -7.39 -13.71 -12.36
N ALA A 96 -6.38 -14.39 -12.92
CA ALA A 96 -6.24 -15.85 -12.86
C ALA A 96 -5.87 -16.37 -11.46
N GLU A 97 -4.92 -15.72 -10.77
CA GLU A 97 -4.54 -16.10 -9.40
C GLU A 97 -5.69 -15.95 -8.39
N PHE A 98 -6.54 -14.92 -8.57
CA PHE A 98 -7.64 -14.63 -7.66
C PHE A 98 -9.00 -15.23 -8.08
N GLY A 99 -9.02 -16.15 -9.06
CA GLY A 99 -10.24 -16.85 -9.49
C GLY A 99 -11.34 -15.93 -10.03
N ASN A 100 -10.97 -14.75 -10.55
CA ASN A 100 -11.88 -13.69 -10.95
C ASN A 100 -12.20 -13.76 -12.46
N GLU A 101 -12.49 -14.97 -12.96
CA GLU A 101 -12.75 -15.24 -14.39
C GLU A 101 -13.90 -14.38 -14.98
N LYS A 102 -14.80 -13.87 -14.13
CA LYS A 102 -15.91 -13.00 -14.53
C LYS A 102 -15.47 -11.60 -15.03
N ASN A 103 -14.25 -11.16 -14.67
CA ASN A 103 -13.67 -9.89 -15.15
C ASN A 103 -12.88 -10.04 -16.46
N ALA A 104 -12.62 -11.28 -16.89
CA ALA A 104 -12.07 -11.58 -18.20
C ALA A 104 -13.19 -11.59 -19.27
N ARG A 105 -13.94 -10.49 -19.39
CA ARG A 105 -14.84 -10.34 -20.55
C ARG A 105 -13.98 -10.17 -21.80
N LYS A 106 -13.83 -11.25 -22.55
CA LYS A 106 -13.29 -11.25 -23.92
C LYS A 106 -13.96 -10.12 -24.71
N PRO A 107 -13.21 -9.29 -25.45
CA PRO A 107 -13.82 -8.33 -26.36
C PRO A 107 -14.68 -9.09 -27.37
N ARG A 108 -15.96 -8.75 -27.42
CA ARG A 108 -16.91 -9.26 -28.42
C ARG A 108 -16.49 -8.69 -29.77
N ALA A 109 -15.59 -9.38 -30.45
CA ALA A 109 -15.16 -9.03 -31.79
C ALA A 109 -16.36 -9.19 -32.74
N SER A 110 -16.91 -8.07 -33.18
CA SER A 110 -17.75 -8.01 -34.38
C SER A 110 -16.86 -8.34 -35.57
N SER A 111 -17.07 -9.51 -36.15
CA SER A 111 -16.44 -9.99 -37.35
C SER A 111 -16.78 -9.12 -38.56
N LYS A 112 -15.75 -8.59 -39.23
CA LYS A 112 -15.73 -8.46 -40.69
C LYS A 112 -14.29 -8.67 -41.19
N ALA A 113 -14.17 -9.61 -42.10
CA ALA A 113 -12.95 -10.19 -42.63
C ALA A 113 -12.30 -9.33 -43.72
N SER A 114 -10.98 -9.46 -43.89
CA SER A 114 -10.36 -9.71 -45.20
C SER A 114 -8.87 -10.05 -45.08
N ASN A 115 -8.48 -11.05 -45.87
CA ASN A 115 -7.17 -11.67 -46.03
C ASN A 115 -6.02 -10.71 -46.46
N VAL A 116 -4.77 -11.13 -46.27
CA VAL A 116 -3.78 -11.49 -47.33
C VAL A 116 -2.35 -11.59 -46.73
N ALA A 117 -1.57 -12.51 -47.29
CA ALA A 117 -0.31 -13.07 -46.85
C ALA A 117 0.98 -12.31 -47.24
N ARG A 118 2.11 -12.84 -46.71
CA ARG A 118 3.51 -12.83 -47.20
C ARG A 118 4.38 -11.58 -47.01
N GLY A 119 5.60 -11.80 -46.48
CA GLY A 119 6.75 -10.91 -46.72
C GLY A 119 7.91 -11.08 -45.73
N ARG A 120 9.08 -11.50 -46.22
CA ARG A 120 10.32 -11.78 -45.47
C ARG A 120 11.31 -10.61 -45.68
N LYS A 121 12.13 -10.32 -44.64
CA LYS A 121 13.51 -9.78 -44.66
C LYS A 121 13.75 -8.25 -44.64
N ARG A 122 14.37 -7.76 -43.54
CA ARG A 122 15.73 -7.14 -43.42
C ARG A 122 15.80 -5.97 -42.40
N LYS A 123 16.62 -6.20 -41.36
CA LYS A 123 17.67 -5.32 -40.78
C LYS A 123 17.51 -3.80 -40.95
N ASN A 124 17.30 -3.08 -39.85
CA ASN A 124 18.02 -1.83 -39.61
C ASN A 124 18.18 -1.55 -38.11
N ASP A 125 19.40 -1.13 -37.78
CA ASP A 125 19.94 -0.78 -36.47
C ASP A 125 19.64 0.71 -36.20
N SER A 126 19.28 1.08 -34.97
CA SER A 126 19.22 2.47 -34.51
C SER A 126 18.73 2.58 -33.06
N LEU A 127 19.68 2.47 -32.13
CA LEU A 127 19.91 3.43 -31.03
C LEU A 127 18.67 4.16 -30.44
N VAL A 128 18.16 3.72 -29.30
CA VAL A 128 17.34 4.56 -28.41
C VAL A 128 17.68 4.31 -26.94
N LYS A 129 18.40 5.30 -26.39
CA LYS A 129 18.36 5.80 -25.01
C LYS A 129 17.88 4.80 -23.95
N GLU A 130 18.88 4.23 -23.29
CA GLU A 130 18.88 3.77 -21.91
C GLU A 130 18.21 4.82 -21.00
N LYS A 131 16.90 4.72 -20.85
CA LYS A 131 16.19 5.29 -19.70
C LYS A 131 16.14 4.18 -18.68
N THR A 132 17.05 4.30 -17.71
CA THR A 132 17.02 3.62 -16.42
C THR A 132 15.57 3.51 -15.97
N VAL A 133 14.98 2.32 -16.17
CA VAL A 133 13.72 1.97 -15.53
C VAL A 133 14.08 1.83 -14.07
N VAL A 134 13.96 2.93 -13.34
CA VAL A 134 13.84 2.90 -11.89
C VAL A 134 12.55 2.10 -11.68
N LEU A 135 12.73 0.79 -11.44
CA LEU A 135 11.69 -0.07 -10.90
C LEU A 135 11.10 0.73 -9.73
N PRO A 136 9.80 1.09 -9.77
CA PRO A 136 9.17 1.69 -8.61
C PRO A 136 9.49 0.78 -7.45
N ASP A 137 10.04 1.35 -6.38
CA ASP A 137 10.32 0.67 -5.13
C ASP A 137 9.26 -0.39 -4.91
N LYS A 138 9.71 -1.63 -4.66
CA LYS A 138 8.84 -2.77 -4.33
C LYS A 138 7.92 -2.34 -3.19
N LEU A 139 6.78 -1.75 -3.53
CA LEU A 139 5.64 -1.63 -2.65
C LEU A 139 5.28 -3.08 -2.38
N VAL A 140 5.69 -3.57 -1.22
CA VAL A 140 5.34 -4.91 -0.78
C VAL A 140 3.84 -4.87 -0.57
N ASN A 141 3.10 -5.24 -1.62
CA ASN A 141 1.65 -5.33 -1.60
C ASN A 141 1.30 -6.57 -0.78
N PHE A 142 1.38 -6.44 0.54
CA PHE A 142 0.94 -7.47 1.46
C PHE A 142 -0.58 -7.58 1.31
N GLN A 143 -1.05 -8.71 0.80
CA GLN A 143 -2.48 -8.94 0.68
C GLN A 143 -2.97 -9.72 1.89
N ILE A 144 -3.92 -9.14 2.62
CA ILE A 144 -4.62 -9.86 3.69
C ILE A 144 -5.61 -10.84 3.06
N PRO A 145 -5.50 -12.16 3.34
CA PRO A 145 -6.46 -13.15 2.90
C PRO A 145 -7.92 -12.71 3.16
N PRO A 146 -8.87 -12.97 2.24
CA PRO A 146 -10.26 -12.53 2.39
C PRO A 146 -10.92 -12.95 3.71
N THR A 147 -10.54 -14.13 4.23
CA THR A 147 -11.01 -14.65 5.52
C THR A 147 -10.60 -13.76 6.69
N LEU A 148 -9.36 -13.27 6.68
CA LEU A 148 -8.84 -12.37 7.71
C LEU A 148 -9.39 -10.94 7.55
N ARG A 149 -9.69 -10.50 6.32
CA ARG A 149 -10.42 -9.24 6.11
C ARG A 149 -11.82 -9.30 6.69
N LYS A 150 -12.55 -10.40 6.48
CA LYS A 150 -13.85 -10.61 7.11
C LYS A 150 -13.72 -10.56 8.64
N GLN A 151 -12.71 -11.21 9.20
CA GLN A 151 -12.46 -11.19 10.64
C GLN A 151 -12.27 -9.76 11.18
N LEU A 152 -11.59 -8.88 10.44
CA LEU A 152 -11.43 -7.46 10.82
C LEU A 152 -12.76 -6.69 10.79
N VAL A 153 -13.63 -6.96 9.82
CA VAL A 153 -14.96 -6.34 9.73
C VAL A 153 -15.84 -6.80 10.90
N ASP A 154 -15.85 -8.11 11.18
CA ASP A 154 -16.62 -8.69 12.27
C ASP A 154 -16.10 -8.16 13.63
N ASP A 155 -14.78 -8.10 13.83
CA ASP A 155 -14.14 -7.54 15.04
C ASP A 155 -14.51 -6.07 15.28
N PHE A 156 -14.47 -5.25 14.22
CA PHE A 156 -14.94 -3.87 14.28
C PHE A 156 -16.38 -3.78 14.75
N GLU A 157 -17.29 -4.57 14.18
CA GLU A 157 -18.71 -4.58 14.56
C GLU A 157 -18.91 -5.02 16.02
N PHE A 158 -18.22 -6.09 16.44
CA PHE A 158 -18.32 -6.60 17.82
C PHE A 158 -17.91 -5.56 18.85
N ILE A 159 -16.87 -4.79 18.59
CA ILE A 159 -16.35 -3.84 19.59
C ILE A 159 -17.06 -2.51 19.53
N THR A 160 -17.26 -1.96 18.33
CA THR A 160 -17.79 -0.60 18.18
C THR A 160 -19.31 -0.54 18.32
N HIS A 161 -20.02 -1.50 17.73
CA HIS A 161 -21.49 -1.51 17.72
C HIS A 161 -22.08 -2.38 18.83
N LEU A 162 -21.46 -3.53 19.13
CA LEU A 162 -21.98 -4.47 20.14
C LEU A 162 -21.30 -4.35 21.51
N GLY A 163 -20.26 -3.53 21.64
CA GLY A 163 -19.55 -3.30 22.91
C GLY A 163 -18.89 -4.55 23.50
N LYS A 164 -18.66 -5.59 22.71
CA LYS A 164 -18.06 -6.85 23.16
C LYS A 164 -16.55 -6.70 23.20
N LEU A 165 -15.98 -6.72 24.39
CA LEU A 165 -14.54 -6.65 24.60
C LEU A 165 -13.90 -8.05 24.58
N VAL A 166 -12.70 -8.13 24.02
CA VAL A 166 -11.87 -9.33 24.02
C VAL A 166 -11.40 -9.60 25.45
N LYS A 167 -11.47 -10.84 25.92
CA LYS A 167 -11.02 -11.19 27.29
C LYS A 167 -9.49 -11.14 27.39
N LEU A 168 -8.96 -10.38 28.34
CA LEU A 168 -7.53 -10.29 28.61
C LEU A 168 -7.18 -10.97 29.96
N PRO A 169 -5.99 -11.60 30.09
CA PRO A 169 -4.99 -11.85 29.06
C PRO A 169 -5.43 -12.93 28.07
N ARG A 170 -4.96 -12.85 26.81
CA ARG A 170 -5.26 -13.82 25.75
C ARG A 170 -4.29 -14.99 25.76
N THR A 171 -4.83 -16.14 25.38
CA THR A 171 -4.08 -17.36 25.09
C THR A 171 -4.55 -17.93 23.74
N PRO A 172 -3.64 -18.10 22.76
CA PRO A 172 -2.25 -17.62 22.75
C PRO A 172 -2.18 -16.08 22.71
N ASN A 173 -1.12 -15.50 23.31
CA ASN A 173 -0.81 -14.07 23.17
C ASN A 173 0.07 -13.81 21.93
N VAL A 174 0.35 -12.54 21.61
CA VAL A 174 1.19 -12.16 20.46
C VAL A 174 2.59 -12.78 20.53
N ASN A 175 3.22 -12.82 21.70
CA ASN A 175 4.53 -13.45 21.89
C ASN A 175 4.48 -14.96 21.58
N ASP A 176 3.45 -15.66 22.03
CA ASP A 176 3.24 -17.08 21.76
C ASP A 176 3.04 -17.33 20.25
N ILE A 177 2.28 -16.45 19.59
CA ILE A 177 2.03 -16.53 18.14
C ILE A 177 3.34 -16.35 17.37
N PHE A 178 4.13 -15.32 17.68
CA PHE A 178 5.41 -15.09 17.01
C PHE A 178 6.41 -16.20 17.29
N LYS A 179 6.47 -16.72 18.52
CA LYS A 179 7.31 -17.87 18.85
C LYS A 179 6.92 -19.11 18.04
N THR A 180 5.62 -19.40 17.97
CA THR A 180 5.10 -20.53 17.18
C THR A 180 5.48 -20.39 15.70
N TYR A 181 5.38 -19.18 15.14
CA TYR A 181 5.79 -18.92 13.75
C TYR A 181 7.31 -19.04 13.57
N PHE A 182 8.10 -18.52 14.50
CA PHE A 182 9.55 -18.64 14.50
C PHE A 182 10.00 -20.10 14.51
N ASP A 183 9.46 -20.91 15.42
CA ASP A 183 9.75 -22.35 15.51
C ASP A 183 9.37 -23.09 14.22
N TYR A 184 8.24 -22.72 13.60
CA TYR A 184 7.83 -23.26 12.31
C TYR A 184 8.83 -22.93 11.20
N ARG A 185 9.36 -21.70 11.17
CA ARG A 185 10.34 -21.26 10.16
C ARG A 185 11.69 -21.92 10.37
N LEU A 186 12.14 -22.08 11.61
CA LEU A 186 13.38 -22.78 11.96
C LEU A 186 13.37 -24.24 11.50
N LYS A 187 12.25 -24.95 11.65
CA LYS A 187 12.11 -26.35 11.21
C LYS A 187 12.15 -26.54 9.70
N LYS A 188 11.97 -25.47 8.92
CA LYS A 188 11.93 -25.49 7.44
C LYS A 188 13.25 -25.02 6.80
N SER A 189 14.33 -24.84 7.57
CA SER A 189 15.42 -23.90 7.24
C SER A 189 16.23 -24.13 5.96
N GLY A 190 16.42 -23.02 5.24
CA GLY A 190 17.66 -22.57 4.58
C GLY A 190 18.21 -21.28 5.28
N PRO A 191 19.11 -20.48 4.68
CA PRO A 191 19.88 -19.39 5.31
C PRO A 191 19.10 -18.12 5.74
N ILE A 192 17.81 -18.22 6.05
CA ILE A 192 16.91 -17.07 6.33
C ILE A 192 16.55 -16.98 7.84
N ALA A 193 16.98 -17.93 8.66
CA ALA A 193 16.60 -18.03 10.09
C ALA A 193 16.96 -16.77 10.90
N ASP A 194 18.19 -16.29 10.79
CA ASP A 194 18.68 -15.12 11.55
C ASP A 194 17.88 -13.85 11.22
N SER A 195 17.52 -13.67 9.94
CA SER A 195 16.69 -12.53 9.52
C SER A 195 15.26 -12.62 10.06
N VAL A 196 14.71 -13.83 10.24
CA VAL A 196 13.34 -13.99 10.75
C VAL A 196 13.25 -13.60 12.22
N GLU A 197 14.26 -13.91 13.02
CA GLU A 197 14.29 -13.52 14.43
C GLU A 197 14.25 -12.00 14.60
N GLU A 198 15.11 -11.29 13.86
CA GLU A 198 15.16 -9.83 13.87
C GLU A 198 13.84 -9.20 13.41
N ILE A 199 13.22 -9.76 12.36
CA ILE A 199 11.92 -9.29 11.86
C ILE A 199 10.82 -9.49 12.92
N MET A 200 10.76 -10.66 13.57
CA MET A 200 9.76 -10.94 14.61
C MET A 200 9.94 -10.00 15.81
N LYS A 201 11.18 -9.77 16.24
CA LYS A 201 11.48 -8.83 17.33
C LYS A 201 11.09 -7.40 16.98
N GLY A 202 11.36 -6.98 15.74
CA GLY A 202 10.95 -5.68 15.22
C GLY A 202 9.42 -5.50 15.20
N LEU A 203 8.69 -6.51 14.72
CA LEU A 203 7.22 -6.51 14.70
C LEU A 203 6.62 -6.49 16.12
N CYS A 204 7.19 -7.23 17.06
CA CYS A 204 6.75 -7.22 18.46
C CYS A 204 6.94 -5.83 19.10
N CYS A 205 8.12 -5.23 18.94
CA CYS A 205 8.38 -3.86 19.41
C CYS A 205 7.45 -2.82 18.76
N TYR A 206 7.14 -2.99 17.47
CA TYR A 206 6.21 -2.13 16.77
C TYR A 206 4.78 -2.29 17.29
N PHE A 207 4.33 -3.52 17.53
CA PHE A 207 3.02 -3.82 18.11
C PHE A 207 2.86 -3.15 19.48
N ASP A 208 3.84 -3.31 20.37
CA ASP A 208 3.79 -2.77 21.73
C ASP A 208 3.65 -1.24 21.74
N LYS A 209 4.29 -0.54 20.80
CA LYS A 209 4.20 0.92 20.65
C LYS A 209 2.93 1.35 19.91
N ALA A 210 2.51 0.59 18.91
CA ALA A 210 1.35 0.92 18.07
C ALA A 210 0.03 0.68 18.78
N LEU A 211 -0.05 -0.33 19.67
CA LEU A 211 -1.30 -0.72 20.30
C LEU A 211 -2.05 0.45 20.97
N PRO A 212 -1.48 1.18 21.95
CA PRO A 212 -2.20 2.28 22.62
C PRO A 212 -2.49 3.47 21.70
N VAL A 213 -1.71 3.64 20.63
CA VAL A 213 -1.76 4.80 19.74
C VAL A 213 -2.80 4.65 18.65
N MET A 214 -2.88 3.47 18.03
CA MET A 214 -3.69 3.29 16.81
C MET A 214 -4.54 2.01 16.80
N LEU A 215 -4.17 0.93 17.47
CA LEU A 215 -4.84 -0.37 17.27
C LEU A 215 -6.10 -0.60 18.13
N LEU A 216 -6.31 0.24 19.16
CA LEU A 216 -7.46 0.14 20.06
C LEU A 216 -8.62 1.03 19.58
N TYR A 217 -9.82 0.47 19.59
CA TYR A 217 -11.04 1.25 19.46
C TYR A 217 -11.33 2.02 20.75
N ASN A 218 -12.17 3.06 20.68
CA ASN A 218 -12.50 3.89 21.83
C ASN A 218 -13.04 3.07 23.02
N ASN A 219 -13.82 2.03 22.75
CA ASN A 219 -14.43 1.18 23.77
C ASN A 219 -13.41 0.29 24.50
N GLU A 220 -12.23 0.05 23.93
CA GLU A 220 -11.18 -0.79 24.54
C GLU A 220 -10.21 0.00 25.41
N ARG A 221 -10.25 1.35 25.38
CA ARG A 221 -9.25 2.19 26.06
C ARG A 221 -9.25 2.02 27.57
N GLN A 222 -10.42 1.85 28.18
CA GLN A 222 -10.52 1.58 29.62
C GLN A 222 -9.92 0.20 29.95
N GLN A 223 -10.25 -0.83 29.19
CA GLN A 223 -9.69 -2.17 29.37
C GLN A 223 -8.15 -2.17 29.26
N TYR A 224 -7.59 -1.37 28.34
CA TYR A 224 -6.15 -1.22 28.24
C TYR A 224 -5.52 -0.62 29.51
N GLN A 225 -6.13 0.42 30.09
CA GLN A 225 -5.62 1.02 31.33
C GLN A 225 -5.60 0.04 32.50
N GLU A 226 -6.60 -0.85 32.57
CA GLU A 226 -6.71 -1.87 33.61
C GLU A 226 -5.75 -3.05 33.37
N ALA A 227 -5.56 -3.46 32.11
CA ALA A 227 -4.75 -4.62 31.74
C ALA A 227 -3.24 -4.31 31.63
N CYS A 228 -2.88 -3.06 31.31
CA CYS A 228 -1.50 -2.61 31.13
C CYS A 228 -1.13 -1.47 32.11
N PRO A 229 -1.16 -1.69 33.43
CA PRO A 229 -0.47 -0.80 34.37
C PRO A 229 1.05 -0.82 34.12
N ASN A 230 1.73 0.26 34.50
CA ASN A 230 3.14 0.56 34.19
C ASN A 230 4.05 -0.70 34.18
N ASP A 231 4.87 -0.82 33.14
CA ASP A 231 5.85 -1.89 32.84
C ASP A 231 5.34 -3.20 32.22
N ILE A 232 4.04 -3.37 31.94
CA ILE A 232 3.58 -4.57 31.22
C ILE A 232 3.53 -4.36 29.71
N VAL A 233 4.25 -5.21 28.96
CA VAL A 233 4.27 -5.20 27.50
C VAL A 233 2.94 -5.72 26.92
N PRO A 234 2.32 -4.98 25.99
CA PRO A 234 1.05 -5.43 25.43
C PRO A 234 1.11 -6.76 24.67
N SER A 235 2.25 -7.09 24.05
CA SER A 235 2.50 -8.35 23.36
C SER A 235 2.33 -9.60 24.24
N ALA A 236 2.45 -9.47 25.56
CA ALA A 236 2.24 -10.57 26.51
C ALA A 236 0.78 -10.73 26.95
N ILE A 237 -0.08 -9.75 26.66
CA ILE A 237 -1.48 -9.71 27.12
C ILE A 237 -2.45 -9.90 25.96
N TYR A 238 -2.19 -9.22 24.83
CA TYR A 238 -3.10 -9.15 23.69
C TYR A 238 -2.90 -10.35 22.74
N GLY A 239 -3.92 -10.61 21.91
CA GLY A 239 -4.01 -11.81 21.07
C GLY A 239 -3.95 -11.54 19.57
N ALA A 240 -4.41 -12.52 18.80
CA ALA A 240 -4.41 -12.50 17.34
C ALA A 240 -5.31 -11.40 16.76
N GLU A 241 -6.37 -11.01 17.47
CA GLU A 241 -7.33 -10.00 17.06
C GLU A 241 -6.64 -8.64 16.85
N HIS A 242 -5.91 -8.16 17.85
CA HIS A 242 -5.16 -6.90 17.80
C HIS A 242 -3.94 -6.99 16.90
N LEU A 243 -3.27 -8.15 16.85
CA LEU A 243 -2.17 -8.38 15.92
C LEU A 243 -2.66 -8.27 14.47
N LEU A 244 -3.85 -8.76 14.16
CA LEU A 244 -4.41 -8.66 12.82
C LEU A 244 -4.74 -7.20 12.44
N ARG A 245 -5.18 -6.37 13.39
CA ARG A 245 -5.38 -4.93 13.16
C ARG A 245 -4.09 -4.21 12.78
N LEU A 246 -2.95 -4.62 13.34
CA LEU A 246 -1.64 -4.07 12.96
C LEU A 246 -1.38 -4.27 11.47
N PHE A 247 -1.62 -5.48 10.95
CA PHE A 247 -1.49 -5.75 9.53
C PHE A 247 -2.55 -5.02 8.70
N GLY A 248 -3.79 -4.92 9.20
CA GLY A 248 -4.84 -4.09 8.57
C GLY A 248 -4.41 -2.64 8.36
N MET A 249 -3.82 -2.02 9.38
CA MET A 249 -3.29 -0.65 9.34
C MET A 249 -2.14 -0.49 8.35
N LEU A 250 -1.15 -1.39 8.41
CA LEU A 250 0.04 -1.32 7.56
C LEU A 250 -0.30 -1.48 6.08
N ILE A 251 -1.38 -2.21 5.78
CA ILE A 251 -1.77 -2.58 4.42
C ILE A 251 -2.83 -1.64 3.83
N SER A 252 -3.64 -0.99 4.67
CA SER A 252 -4.69 -0.08 4.21
C SER A 252 -4.73 1.19 5.07
N PRO A 253 -3.77 2.12 4.91
CA PRO A 253 -3.73 3.38 5.66
C PRO A 253 -4.93 4.30 5.40
N SER A 254 -5.74 4.03 4.37
CA SER A 254 -6.82 4.89 3.89
C SER A 254 -8.20 4.59 4.46
N GLN A 255 -8.37 3.58 5.34
CA GLN A 255 -9.71 3.17 5.83
C GLN A 255 -10.07 3.55 7.28
N THR A 256 -9.29 4.36 7.98
CA THR A 256 -9.65 4.76 9.36
C THR A 256 -9.64 6.27 9.55
N ARG A 257 -10.81 6.88 9.31
CA ARG A 257 -11.36 8.00 10.08
C ARG A 257 -12.87 7.83 10.20
#